data_AF-A0A345Z4R3-F1
#
_entry.id   AF-A0A345Z4R3-F1
#
_cell.length_a   1.000
_cell.length_b   1.000
_cell.length_c   1.000
_cell.angle_alpha   90.00
_cell.angle_beta   90.00
_cell.angle_gamma   90.00
#
_symmetry.space_group_name_H-M   'P 1'
#
loop_
_entity.id
_entity.type
_entity.pdbx_description
1 polymer ?
#
loop_
_entity_poly.entity_id
_entity_poly.type
_entity_poly.pdbx_seq_one_letter_code
_entity_poly.pdbx_strand_id
1 'polypeptide(L)'
;MSKKLKWKSIRILIAYFLVTALLALTFISTSIITTKNINIKYLPGIEDDFFNGFIVNGLDISDKTILTSKYLLFPFGGKIFASGHNAMWSLITILGIVIYLPLVACRFSPRTLGRKMFSIGGLIALIIIIFLLVGLSFPLDISIFKKVFDEQIYGYFGRDFFNTPELENQLAILRESIFQNFGYSKYIGVNIAAIIISILSFISILVCLLEDYLDIKKSKNVNILNLQLDNSDNKNQQLLQNSNNQQLDLSFKINKAHLSESQINSLRKYFLIIFILTTILSVLIFSFYISITIETLHFVKIPNVNSDYFNGFINENGENYNDIRFEQWLLITSYGGLSNLNEELMISITYFPISAWVLIAAFEFGKSQKMKFTGQTFFWYSIILLIIMVNIIIQFSFFLNPKIYEIQFRKNLFFYFEQNYLIKTVGQDTLDFQIRQSALGLKSLYAGKYNPVAITALVLSSLIVILTFYSLCKSNLSFIRKNN
;
A
#
# COMPACT_ATOMS: atom_id res chain seq x y z
N MET A 1 -21.38 31.89 11.17
CA MET A 1 -21.41 30.95 10.00
C MET A 1 -22.86 30.73 9.59
N SER A 2 -23.26 31.01 8.34
CA SER A 2 -24.66 30.90 7.90
C SER A 2 -25.16 29.45 7.89
N LYS A 3 -26.48 29.22 8.05
CA LYS A 3 -27.09 27.87 8.01
C LYS A 3 -26.70 27.10 6.74
N LYS A 4 -26.67 27.78 5.59
CA LYS A 4 -26.26 27.21 4.30
C LYS A 4 -24.79 26.72 4.28
N LEU A 5 -23.87 27.48 4.89
CA LEU A 5 -22.45 27.11 4.96
C LEU A 5 -22.21 25.90 5.88
N LYS A 6 -22.98 25.81 6.98
CA LYS A 6 -22.94 24.65 7.90
C LYS A 6 -23.38 23.36 7.20
N TRP A 7 -24.50 23.41 6.48
CA TRP A 7 -24.99 22.25 5.70
C TRP A 7 -24.02 21.79 4.62
N LYS A 8 -23.39 22.71 3.88
CA LYS A 8 -22.35 22.38 2.89
C LYS A 8 -21.15 21.66 3.53
N SER A 9 -20.71 22.13 4.69
CA SER A 9 -19.57 21.54 5.42
C SER A 9 -19.88 20.12 5.92
N ILE A 10 -21.10 19.91 6.43
CA ILE A 10 -21.57 18.58 6.88
C ILE A 10 -21.59 17.59 5.71
N ARG A 11 -22.08 17.99 4.53
CA ARG A 11 -22.12 17.11 3.35
C ARG A 11 -20.73 16.72 2.84
N ILE A 12 -19.79 17.66 2.83
CA ILE A 12 -18.39 17.37 2.48
C ILE A 12 -17.80 16.39 3.49
N LEU A 13 -18.07 16.56 4.79
CA LEU A 13 -17.60 15.64 5.82
C LEU A 13 -18.21 14.24 5.65
N ILE A 14 -19.50 14.14 5.32
CA ILE A 14 -20.16 12.87 4.98
C ILE A 14 -19.50 12.22 3.76
N ALA A 15 -19.18 12.98 2.71
CA ALA A 15 -18.48 12.45 1.54
C ALA A 15 -17.11 11.87 1.92
N TYR A 16 -16.30 12.59 2.69
CA TYR A 16 -15.00 12.07 3.16
C TYR A 16 -15.15 10.83 4.03
N PHE A 17 -16.14 10.80 4.93
CA PHE A 17 -16.42 9.63 5.76
C PHE A 17 -16.80 8.42 4.91
N LEU A 18 -17.73 8.58 3.96
CA LEU A 18 -18.19 7.51 3.08
C LEU A 18 -17.05 6.95 2.23
N VAL A 19 -16.19 7.82 1.68
CA VAL A 19 -15.08 7.35 0.84
C VAL A 19 -13.96 6.72 1.68
N THR A 20 -13.77 7.16 2.93
CA THR A 20 -12.86 6.47 3.87
C THR A 20 -13.40 5.08 4.24
N ALA A 21 -14.70 4.97 4.47
CA ALA A 21 -15.36 3.68 4.68
C ALA A 21 -15.28 2.79 3.43
N LEU A 22 -15.37 3.37 2.23
CA LEU A 22 -15.16 2.68 0.97
C LEU A 22 -13.76 2.08 0.88
N LEU A 23 -12.72 2.86 1.18
CA LEU A 23 -11.33 2.39 1.19
C LEU A 23 -11.16 1.21 2.15
N ALA A 24 -11.70 1.32 3.37
CA ALA A 24 -11.62 0.25 4.35
C ALA A 24 -12.36 -1.02 3.89
N LEU A 25 -13.58 -0.90 3.35
CA LEU A 25 -14.35 -2.05 2.89
C LEU A 25 -13.77 -2.70 1.63
N THR A 26 -13.28 -1.92 0.68
CA THR A 26 -12.61 -2.44 -0.53
C THR A 26 -11.32 -3.15 -0.16
N PHE A 27 -10.55 -2.63 0.78
CA PHE A 27 -9.36 -3.29 1.34
C PHE A 27 -9.72 -4.64 1.98
N ILE A 28 -10.73 -4.66 2.86
CA ILE A 28 -11.20 -5.88 3.53
C ILE A 28 -11.72 -6.91 2.51
N SER A 29 -12.56 -6.48 1.57
CA SER A 29 -13.11 -7.35 0.52
C SER A 29 -12.01 -7.98 -0.32
N THR A 30 -11.07 -7.16 -0.82
CA THR A 30 -9.94 -7.61 -1.63
C THR A 30 -9.06 -8.58 -0.86
N SER A 31 -8.80 -8.32 0.42
CA SER A 31 -8.01 -9.21 1.27
C SER A 31 -8.71 -10.56 1.46
N ILE A 32 -10.00 -10.58 1.82
CA ILE A 32 -10.78 -11.82 2.00
C ILE A 32 -10.81 -12.68 0.73
N ILE A 33 -10.91 -12.04 -0.45
CA ILE A 33 -10.95 -12.74 -1.73
C ILE A 33 -9.56 -13.26 -2.13
N THR A 34 -8.47 -12.57 -1.78
CA THR A 34 -7.13 -12.94 -2.27
C THR A 34 -6.40 -13.95 -1.37
N THR A 35 -6.80 -14.13 -0.12
CA THR A 35 -6.06 -14.97 0.85
C THR A 35 -6.32 -16.46 0.78
N LYS A 36 -7.30 -16.94 -0.01
CA LYS A 36 -7.77 -18.33 0.07
C LYS A 36 -7.23 -19.20 -1.04
N ASN A 37 -6.45 -20.20 -0.64
CA ASN A 37 -5.92 -21.27 -1.48
C ASN A 37 -6.31 -22.60 -0.87
N ILE A 38 -6.86 -23.53 -1.67
CA ILE A 38 -7.27 -24.86 -1.22
C ILE A 38 -6.79 -25.87 -2.26
N ASN A 39 -6.13 -26.95 -1.83
CA ASN A 39 -5.84 -28.07 -2.71
C ASN A 39 -7.14 -28.87 -2.95
N ILE A 40 -7.42 -29.17 -4.22
CA ILE A 40 -8.58 -29.94 -4.68
C ILE A 40 -8.77 -31.21 -3.86
N LYS A 41 -7.72 -31.98 -3.55
CA LYS A 41 -7.86 -33.25 -2.80
C LYS A 41 -8.41 -33.09 -1.38
N TYR A 42 -8.36 -31.88 -0.80
CA TYR A 42 -8.90 -31.60 0.53
C TYR A 42 -10.33 -31.07 0.49
N LEU A 43 -10.94 -30.94 -0.70
CA LEU A 43 -12.33 -30.57 -0.80
C LEU A 43 -13.21 -31.79 -0.44
N PRO A 44 -14.25 -31.59 0.39
CA PRO A 44 -15.13 -32.67 0.84
C PRO A 44 -15.88 -33.29 -0.33
N GLY A 45 -16.20 -34.59 -0.24
CA GLY A 45 -17.00 -35.30 -1.24
C GLY A 45 -16.21 -35.80 -2.45
N ILE A 46 -14.93 -35.47 -2.57
CA ILE A 46 -14.02 -36.08 -3.53
C ILE A 46 -13.53 -37.40 -2.96
N GLU A 47 -13.52 -38.45 -3.77
CA GLU A 47 -12.97 -39.75 -3.35
C GLU A 47 -11.45 -39.61 -3.14
N ASP A 48 -10.95 -40.12 -2.00
CA ASP A 48 -9.56 -39.91 -1.56
C ASP A 48 -8.53 -40.43 -2.58
N ASP A 49 -8.92 -41.37 -3.44
CA ASP A 49 -8.13 -41.99 -4.50
C ASP A 49 -8.36 -41.39 -5.90
N PHE A 50 -9.39 -40.55 -6.09
CA PHE A 50 -9.76 -40.02 -7.41
C PHE A 50 -8.64 -39.23 -8.08
N PHE A 51 -7.88 -38.47 -7.29
CA PHE A 51 -6.74 -37.69 -7.77
C PHE A 51 -5.38 -38.34 -7.45
N ASN A 52 -5.36 -39.48 -6.75
CA ASN A 52 -4.11 -40.16 -6.42
C ASN A 52 -3.52 -40.81 -7.68
N GLY A 53 -2.23 -40.55 -7.94
CA GLY A 53 -1.55 -41.10 -9.10
C GLY A 53 -1.97 -40.45 -10.41
N PHE A 54 -2.54 -39.24 -10.38
CA PHE A 54 -2.79 -38.48 -11.59
C PHE A 54 -1.46 -37.97 -12.15
N ILE A 55 -0.98 -38.64 -13.19
CA ILE A 55 0.34 -38.38 -13.78
C ILE A 55 0.19 -37.51 -15.02
N VAL A 56 0.63 -36.25 -14.93
CA VAL A 56 0.75 -35.35 -16.10
C VAL A 56 2.23 -35.22 -16.44
N ASN A 57 2.61 -35.53 -17.69
CA ASN A 57 4.00 -35.53 -18.15
C ASN A 57 4.95 -36.40 -17.29
N GLY A 58 4.47 -37.49 -16.68
CA GLY A 58 5.29 -38.39 -15.86
C GLY A 58 5.39 -38.01 -14.38
N LEU A 59 4.72 -36.94 -13.93
CA LEU A 59 4.68 -36.56 -12.51
C LEU A 59 3.26 -36.59 -11.93
N ASP A 60 3.17 -37.11 -10.70
CA ASP A 60 1.96 -37.05 -9.88
C ASP A 60 1.63 -35.58 -9.52
N ILE A 61 0.43 -35.13 -9.88
CA ILE A 61 -0.06 -33.75 -9.62
C ILE A 61 -1.02 -33.63 -8.43
N SER A 62 -1.28 -34.71 -7.70
CA SER A 62 -2.23 -34.75 -6.58
C SER A 62 -1.99 -33.67 -5.50
N ASP A 63 -0.72 -33.39 -5.16
CA ASP A 63 -0.36 -32.38 -4.17
C ASP A 63 -0.41 -30.92 -4.68
N LYS A 64 -0.65 -30.74 -5.98
CA LYS A 64 -0.33 -29.49 -6.71
C LYS A 64 -1.54 -28.81 -7.30
N THR A 65 -2.69 -29.48 -7.26
CA THR A 65 -3.97 -28.98 -7.72
C THR A 65 -4.53 -27.93 -6.76
N ILE A 66 -3.91 -26.75 -6.69
CA ILE A 66 -4.33 -25.67 -5.81
C ILE A 66 -5.30 -24.75 -6.55
N LEU A 67 -6.49 -24.58 -5.99
CA LEU A 67 -7.45 -23.57 -6.41
C LEU A 67 -7.24 -22.30 -5.58
N THR A 68 -7.31 -21.14 -6.25
CA THR A 68 -7.14 -19.84 -5.61
C THR A 68 -8.27 -18.89 -5.99
N SER A 69 -8.77 -18.16 -5.00
CA SER A 69 -9.83 -17.16 -5.20
C SER A 69 -9.31 -15.80 -5.67
N LYS A 70 -7.98 -15.60 -5.75
CA LYS A 70 -7.38 -14.32 -6.17
C LYS A 70 -7.80 -13.87 -7.57
N TYR A 71 -8.18 -14.82 -8.43
CA TYR A 71 -8.60 -14.57 -9.82
C TYR A 71 -10.07 -14.17 -9.96
N LEU A 72 -10.84 -14.13 -8.87
CA LEU A 72 -12.23 -13.65 -8.89
C LEU A 72 -12.31 -12.13 -9.08
N LEU A 73 -11.23 -11.40 -8.76
CA LEU A 73 -11.10 -9.97 -8.99
C LEU A 73 -10.52 -9.72 -10.39
N PHE A 74 -11.35 -9.20 -11.29
CA PHE A 74 -11.04 -9.01 -12.73
C PHE A 74 -10.68 -10.31 -13.47
N PRO A 75 -11.69 -11.16 -13.76
CA PRO A 75 -11.53 -12.46 -14.39
C PRO A 75 -11.33 -12.38 -15.92
N PHE A 76 -10.68 -11.33 -16.45
CA PHE A 76 -10.39 -11.17 -17.88
C PHE A 76 -8.87 -11.17 -18.10
N GLY A 77 -8.33 -12.15 -18.83
CA GLY A 77 -6.89 -12.18 -19.16
C GLY A 77 -6.22 -13.52 -19.47
N GLY A 78 -6.81 -14.69 -19.21
CA GLY A 78 -6.08 -15.97 -19.38
C GLY A 78 -4.92 -16.08 -18.41
N LYS A 79 -3.73 -16.59 -18.79
CA LYS A 79 -2.53 -16.61 -17.89
C LYS A 79 -2.16 -15.23 -17.27
N ILE A 80 -2.77 -14.14 -17.76
CA ILE A 80 -2.70 -12.76 -17.28
C ILE A 80 -3.62 -12.51 -16.04
N PHE A 81 -4.40 -13.49 -15.56
CA PHE A 81 -5.21 -13.37 -14.33
C PHE A 81 -4.38 -13.02 -13.08
N ALA A 82 -3.06 -13.19 -13.14
CA ALA A 82 -2.13 -12.72 -12.11
C ALA A 82 -2.21 -11.20 -11.84
N SER A 83 -2.72 -10.35 -12.73
CA SER A 83 -2.71 -8.90 -12.52
C SER A 83 -4.00 -8.30 -11.93
N GLY A 84 -5.09 -9.07 -11.81
CA GLY A 84 -6.40 -8.53 -11.38
C GLY A 84 -6.43 -8.03 -9.95
N HIS A 85 -5.81 -8.77 -9.02
CA HIS A 85 -5.64 -8.34 -7.64
C HIS A 85 -4.73 -7.09 -7.52
N ASN A 86 -3.64 -7.06 -8.28
CA ASN A 86 -2.72 -5.90 -8.33
C ASN A 86 -3.41 -4.63 -8.87
N ALA A 87 -4.32 -4.79 -9.84
CA ALA A 87 -5.14 -3.70 -10.34
C ALA A 87 -6.08 -3.15 -9.25
N MET A 88 -6.75 -4.02 -8.48
CA MET A 88 -7.59 -3.60 -7.36
C MET A 88 -6.79 -2.86 -6.28
N TRP A 89 -5.62 -3.37 -5.92
CA TRP A 89 -4.72 -2.69 -4.98
C TRP A 89 -4.29 -1.31 -5.49
N SER A 90 -3.91 -1.22 -6.76
CA SER A 90 -3.54 0.05 -7.38
C SER A 90 -4.69 1.06 -7.34
N LEU A 91 -5.92 0.62 -7.64
CA LEU A 91 -7.12 1.48 -7.58
C LEU A 91 -7.40 1.99 -6.16
N ILE A 92 -7.27 1.13 -5.14
CA ILE A 92 -7.42 1.50 -3.72
C ILE A 92 -6.35 2.55 -3.34
N THR A 93 -5.09 2.35 -3.73
CA THR A 93 -3.99 3.27 -3.42
C THR A 93 -4.19 4.63 -4.11
N ILE A 94 -4.52 4.64 -5.41
CA ILE A 94 -4.76 5.88 -6.15
C ILE A 94 -5.96 6.62 -5.55
N LEU A 95 -7.05 5.91 -5.22
CA LEU A 95 -8.21 6.51 -4.57
C LEU A 95 -7.82 7.18 -3.25
N GLY A 96 -7.01 6.51 -2.42
CA GLY A 96 -6.44 7.08 -1.19
C GLY A 96 -5.69 8.38 -1.45
N ILE A 97 -4.76 8.40 -2.40
CA ILE A 97 -4.00 9.59 -2.76
C ILE A 97 -4.94 10.73 -3.19
N VAL A 98 -5.90 10.44 -4.06
CA VAL A 98 -6.83 11.43 -4.63
C VAL A 98 -7.73 12.08 -3.57
N ILE A 99 -8.07 11.37 -2.49
CA ILE A 99 -8.91 11.88 -1.40
C ILE A 99 -8.10 12.69 -0.39
N TYR A 100 -6.92 12.19 -0.01
CA TYR A 100 -6.11 12.84 1.02
C TYR A 100 -5.35 14.05 0.47
N LEU A 101 -4.99 14.06 -0.82
CA LEU A 101 -4.24 15.16 -1.43
C LEU A 101 -5.00 16.51 -1.40
N PRO A 102 -6.31 16.61 -1.68
CA PRO A 102 -7.08 17.85 -1.53
C PRO A 102 -7.22 18.31 -0.08
N LEU A 103 -7.39 17.40 0.89
CA LEU A 103 -7.41 17.75 2.33
C LEU A 103 -6.08 18.38 2.74
N VAL A 104 -4.98 17.81 2.24
CA VAL A 104 -3.63 18.36 2.39
C VAL A 104 -3.55 19.73 1.71
N ALA A 105 -3.97 19.86 0.45
CA ALA A 105 -3.91 21.10 -0.35
C ALA A 105 -4.73 22.27 0.23
N CYS A 106 -5.93 22.01 0.76
CA CYS A 106 -6.80 22.99 1.42
C CYS A 106 -6.12 23.66 2.63
N ARG A 107 -5.13 23.00 3.23
CA ARG A 107 -4.34 23.53 4.35
C ARG A 107 -3.30 24.57 3.92
N PHE A 108 -2.94 24.62 2.63
CA PHE A 108 -1.89 25.51 2.08
C PHE A 108 -2.43 26.74 1.36
N SER A 109 -3.54 26.60 0.62
CA SER A 109 -4.21 27.72 -0.06
C SER A 109 -5.73 27.52 0.01
N PRO A 110 -6.38 28.05 1.07
CA PRO A 110 -7.79 27.78 1.35
C PRO A 110 -8.76 28.42 0.34
N ARG A 111 -8.28 29.35 -0.51
CA ARG A 111 -9.16 30.12 -1.41
C ARG A 111 -9.14 29.70 -2.88
N THR A 112 -8.00 29.27 -3.44
CA THR A 112 -7.89 29.02 -4.90
C THR A 112 -7.45 27.61 -5.27
N LEU A 113 -6.52 27.00 -4.52
CA LEU A 113 -6.02 25.65 -4.81
C LEU A 113 -6.96 24.57 -4.26
N GLY A 114 -7.49 24.75 -3.04
CA GLY A 114 -8.36 23.76 -2.41
C GLY A 114 -9.60 23.40 -3.23
N ARG A 115 -10.25 24.39 -3.86
CA ARG A 115 -11.48 24.19 -4.65
C ARG A 115 -11.23 23.47 -5.97
N LYS A 116 -10.26 23.93 -6.78
CA LYS A 116 -9.90 23.28 -8.05
C LYS A 116 -9.39 21.86 -7.86
N MET A 117 -8.55 21.64 -6.84
CA MET A 117 -8.03 20.31 -6.47
C MET A 117 -9.16 19.40 -5.98
N PHE A 118 -10.13 19.92 -5.22
CA PHE A 118 -11.32 19.17 -4.83
C PHE A 118 -12.16 18.76 -6.05
N SER A 119 -12.37 19.66 -7.02
CA SER A 119 -13.13 19.32 -8.24
C SER A 119 -12.44 18.28 -9.11
N ILE A 120 -11.14 18.45 -9.36
CA ILE A 120 -10.34 17.51 -10.16
C ILE A 120 -10.22 16.16 -9.44
N GLY A 121 -9.89 16.19 -8.14
CA GLY A 121 -9.81 15.00 -7.31
C GLY A 121 -11.15 14.26 -7.22
N GLY A 122 -12.25 14.99 -7.08
CA GLY A 122 -13.60 14.42 -7.11
C GLY A 122 -13.92 13.72 -8.43
N LEU A 123 -13.58 14.32 -9.58
CA LEU A 123 -13.77 13.69 -10.89
C LEU A 123 -12.94 12.41 -11.05
N ILE A 124 -11.66 12.45 -10.67
CA ILE A 124 -10.79 11.27 -10.71
C ILE A 124 -11.34 10.18 -9.77
N ALA A 125 -11.79 10.55 -8.57
CA ALA A 125 -12.39 9.62 -7.62
C ALA A 125 -13.65 8.94 -8.18
N LEU A 126 -14.52 9.68 -8.89
CA LEU A 126 -15.70 9.08 -9.53
C LEU A 126 -15.31 8.02 -10.58
N ILE A 127 -14.29 8.29 -11.40
CA ILE A 127 -13.78 7.33 -12.39
C ILE A 127 -13.26 6.07 -11.69
N ILE A 128 -12.47 6.23 -10.63
CA ILE A 128 -11.92 5.10 -9.87
C ILE A 128 -13.03 4.29 -9.19
N ILE A 129 -14.03 4.96 -8.61
CA ILE A 129 -15.19 4.29 -7.99
C ILE A 129 -15.95 3.45 -9.01
N ILE A 130 -16.07 3.89 -10.27
CA ILE A 130 -16.67 3.07 -11.34
C ILE A 130 -15.87 1.78 -11.56
N PHE A 131 -14.54 1.87 -11.67
CA PHE A 131 -13.70 0.67 -11.81
C PHE A 131 -13.79 -0.25 -10.59
N LEU A 132 -13.84 0.29 -9.38
CA LEU A 132 -14.04 -0.48 -8.16
C LEU A 132 -15.41 -1.17 -8.15
N LEU A 133 -16.48 -0.50 -8.58
CA LEU A 133 -17.81 -1.09 -8.70
C LEU A 133 -17.81 -2.28 -9.66
N VAL A 134 -17.16 -2.15 -10.82
CA VAL A 134 -16.99 -3.24 -11.78
C VAL A 134 -16.21 -4.39 -11.15
N GLY A 135 -15.04 -4.12 -10.56
CA GLY A 135 -14.20 -5.13 -9.92
C GLY A 135 -14.89 -5.90 -8.80
N LEU A 136 -15.63 -5.21 -7.93
CA LEU A 136 -16.40 -5.80 -6.82
C LEU A 136 -17.66 -6.53 -7.29
N SER A 137 -18.13 -6.28 -8.51
CA SER A 137 -19.32 -6.95 -9.06
C SER A 137 -19.04 -8.36 -9.57
N PHE A 138 -17.82 -8.65 -10.03
CA PHE A 138 -17.50 -9.97 -10.61
C PHE A 138 -17.67 -11.14 -9.63
N PRO A 139 -17.25 -11.04 -8.36
CA PRO A 139 -17.46 -12.12 -7.40
C PRO A 139 -18.93 -12.34 -7.02
N LEU A 140 -19.87 -11.47 -7.44
CA LEU A 140 -21.31 -11.62 -7.22
C LEU A 140 -22.01 -12.46 -8.29
N ASP A 141 -21.38 -12.66 -9.45
CA ASP A 141 -21.95 -13.50 -10.50
C ASP A 141 -21.49 -14.94 -10.31
N ILE A 142 -22.47 -15.82 -10.07
CA ILE A 142 -22.25 -17.25 -9.87
C ILE A 142 -21.60 -17.90 -11.09
N SER A 143 -21.88 -17.39 -12.29
CA SER A 143 -21.35 -17.88 -13.56
C SER A 143 -19.87 -17.56 -13.67
N ILE A 144 -19.47 -16.37 -13.23
CA ILE A 144 -18.06 -15.95 -13.18
C ILE A 144 -17.31 -16.76 -12.15
N PHE A 145 -17.90 -16.95 -10.97
CA PHE A 145 -17.33 -17.78 -9.92
C PHE A 145 -17.04 -19.20 -10.44
N LYS A 146 -18.04 -19.85 -11.05
CA LYS A 146 -17.88 -21.16 -11.69
C LYS A 146 -16.78 -21.14 -12.75
N LYS A 147 -16.84 -20.20 -13.68
CA LYS A 147 -15.88 -20.09 -14.79
C LYS A 147 -14.44 -19.95 -14.30
N VAL A 148 -14.19 -19.13 -13.28
CA VAL A 148 -12.84 -18.91 -12.74
C VAL A 148 -12.24 -20.18 -12.15
N PHE A 149 -13.04 -20.98 -11.44
CA PHE A 149 -12.56 -22.25 -10.89
C PHE A 149 -12.50 -23.35 -11.94
N ASP A 150 -13.45 -23.40 -12.87
CA ASP A 150 -13.45 -24.35 -13.99
C ASP A 150 -12.19 -24.16 -14.86
N GLU A 151 -11.81 -22.93 -15.20
CA GLU A 151 -10.58 -22.68 -15.97
C GLU A 151 -9.31 -23.08 -15.18
N GLN A 152 -9.32 -23.00 -13.85
CA GLN A 152 -8.22 -23.51 -13.02
C GLN A 152 -8.17 -25.05 -13.03
N ILE A 153 -9.32 -25.70 -12.86
CA ILE A 153 -9.45 -27.17 -12.90
C ILE A 153 -9.01 -27.70 -14.28
N TYR A 154 -9.53 -27.12 -15.35
CA TYR A 154 -9.14 -27.47 -16.72
C TYR A 154 -7.69 -27.13 -17.03
N GLY A 155 -7.11 -26.14 -16.33
CA GLY A 155 -5.68 -25.86 -16.39
C GLY A 155 -4.82 -27.03 -15.88
N TYR A 156 -5.31 -27.78 -14.89
CA TYR A 156 -4.61 -28.96 -14.35
C TYR A 156 -4.88 -30.24 -15.13
N PHE A 157 -6.14 -30.51 -15.47
CA PHE A 157 -6.54 -31.81 -16.03
C PHE A 157 -6.81 -31.81 -17.54
N GLY A 158 -6.97 -30.63 -18.15
CA GLY A 158 -7.51 -30.50 -19.50
C GLY A 158 -9.04 -30.62 -19.54
N ARG A 159 -9.66 -30.07 -20.59
CA ARG A 159 -11.12 -30.15 -20.76
C ARG A 159 -11.60 -31.55 -21.13
N ASP A 160 -10.80 -32.23 -21.95
CA ASP A 160 -11.13 -33.55 -22.49
C ASP A 160 -11.10 -34.65 -21.42
N PHE A 161 -10.52 -34.37 -20.25
CA PHE A 161 -10.51 -35.29 -19.13
C PHE A 161 -11.93 -35.60 -18.61
N PHE A 162 -12.82 -34.61 -18.59
CA PHE A 162 -14.18 -34.77 -18.05
C PHE A 162 -15.19 -35.15 -19.13
N ASN A 163 -14.86 -36.14 -19.97
CA ASN A 163 -15.68 -36.53 -21.12
C ASN A 163 -16.54 -37.79 -20.89
N THR A 164 -16.41 -38.46 -19.74
CA THR A 164 -17.25 -39.59 -19.35
C THR A 164 -18.30 -39.17 -18.31
N PRO A 165 -19.48 -39.83 -18.25
CA PRO A 165 -20.52 -39.49 -17.28
C PRO A 165 -20.05 -39.55 -15.82
N GLU A 166 -19.13 -40.47 -15.50
CA GLU A 166 -18.55 -40.62 -14.17
C GLU A 166 -17.68 -39.42 -13.79
N LEU A 167 -16.83 -38.96 -14.72
CA LEU A 167 -15.95 -37.81 -14.51
C LEU A 167 -16.73 -36.49 -14.52
N GLU A 168 -17.78 -36.38 -15.33
CA GLU A 168 -18.70 -35.25 -15.28
C GLU A 168 -19.43 -35.14 -13.94
N ASN A 169 -19.83 -36.28 -13.35
CA ASN A 169 -20.45 -36.30 -12.03
C ASN A 169 -19.45 -35.86 -10.94
N GLN A 170 -18.20 -36.31 -11.02
CA GLN A 170 -17.13 -35.88 -10.11
C GLN A 170 -16.82 -34.38 -10.25
N LEU A 171 -16.83 -33.84 -11.47
CA LEU A 171 -16.71 -32.40 -11.71
C LEU A 171 -17.88 -31.61 -11.09
N ALA A 172 -19.10 -32.16 -11.10
CA ALA A 172 -20.25 -31.54 -10.46
C ALA A 172 -20.11 -31.51 -8.93
N ILE A 173 -19.66 -32.62 -8.31
CA ILE A 173 -19.35 -32.68 -6.87
C ILE A 173 -18.25 -31.67 -6.52
N LEU A 174 -17.17 -31.64 -7.30
CA LEU A 174 -16.06 -30.71 -7.13
C LEU A 174 -16.54 -29.25 -7.13
N ARG A 175 -17.39 -28.86 -8.09
CA ARG A 175 -17.96 -27.52 -8.17
C ARG A 175 -18.76 -27.16 -6.92
N GLU A 176 -19.61 -28.06 -6.44
CA GLU A 176 -20.40 -27.83 -5.23
C GLU A 176 -19.51 -27.67 -3.98
N SER A 177 -18.47 -28.50 -3.86
CA SER A 177 -17.51 -28.42 -2.77
C SER A 177 -16.69 -27.13 -2.79
N ILE A 178 -16.36 -26.61 -3.98
CA ILE A 178 -15.73 -25.29 -4.14
C ILE A 178 -16.68 -24.19 -3.65
N PHE A 179 -17.95 -24.23 -4.02
CA PHE A 179 -18.95 -23.24 -3.56
C PHE A 179 -19.02 -23.14 -2.05
N GLN A 180 -19.09 -24.29 -1.38
CA GLN A 180 -19.19 -24.37 0.07
C GLN A 180 -17.88 -23.98 0.76
N ASN A 181 -16.75 -24.52 0.30
CA ASN A 181 -15.47 -24.32 0.98
C ASN A 181 -14.87 -22.97 0.74
N PHE A 182 -14.92 -22.43 -0.49
CA PHE A 182 -14.50 -21.06 -0.73
C PHE A 182 -15.45 -20.05 -0.07
N GLY A 183 -16.70 -20.44 0.16
CA GLY A 183 -17.66 -19.68 0.95
C GLY A 183 -18.23 -18.54 0.13
N TYR A 184 -18.84 -18.86 -1.01
CA TYR A 184 -19.42 -17.90 -1.96
C TYR A 184 -20.32 -16.86 -1.27
N SER A 185 -21.14 -17.28 -0.29
CA SER A 185 -22.00 -16.40 0.51
C SER A 185 -21.23 -15.31 1.28
N LYS A 186 -20.02 -15.61 1.76
CA LYS A 186 -19.15 -14.63 2.44
C LYS A 186 -18.66 -13.57 1.46
N TYR A 187 -18.27 -13.97 0.24
CA TYR A 187 -17.87 -13.03 -0.81
C TYR A 187 -19.05 -12.15 -1.23
N ILE A 188 -20.25 -12.71 -1.35
CA ILE A 188 -21.45 -11.94 -1.67
C ILE A 188 -21.70 -10.85 -0.62
N GLY A 189 -21.75 -11.22 0.66
CA GLY A 189 -22.06 -10.27 1.73
C GLY A 189 -21.11 -9.08 1.79
N VAL A 190 -19.79 -9.35 1.70
CA VAL A 190 -18.77 -8.30 1.77
C VAL A 190 -18.76 -7.43 0.51
N ASN A 191 -18.92 -8.01 -0.69
CA ASN A 191 -18.97 -7.24 -1.94
C ASN A 191 -20.26 -6.41 -2.06
N ILE A 192 -21.43 -6.92 -1.65
CA ILE A 192 -22.66 -6.13 -1.60
C ILE A 192 -22.49 -4.90 -0.71
N ALA A 193 -21.93 -5.07 0.49
CA ALA A 193 -21.67 -3.96 1.39
C ALA A 193 -20.71 -2.93 0.77
N ALA A 194 -19.63 -3.40 0.13
CA ALA A 194 -18.67 -2.54 -0.56
C ALA A 194 -19.31 -1.78 -1.76
N ILE A 195 -20.18 -2.44 -2.53
CA ILE A 195 -20.91 -1.81 -3.64
C ILE A 195 -21.89 -0.75 -3.13
N ILE A 196 -22.66 -1.03 -2.07
CA ILE A 196 -23.59 -0.05 -1.48
C ILE A 196 -22.80 1.20 -1.02
N ILE A 197 -21.70 1.02 -0.30
CA ILE A 197 -20.85 2.14 0.12
C ILE A 197 -20.22 2.86 -1.08
N SER A 198 -19.85 2.13 -2.14
CA SER A 198 -19.34 2.72 -3.40
C SER A 198 -20.38 3.62 -4.06
N ILE A 199 -21.63 3.17 -4.17
CA ILE A 199 -22.74 3.94 -4.74
C ILE A 199 -23.04 5.17 -3.87
N LEU A 200 -23.11 5.01 -2.54
CA LEU A 200 -23.33 6.14 -1.63
C LEU A 200 -22.19 7.17 -1.71
N SER A 201 -20.94 6.71 -1.80
CA SER A 201 -19.76 7.57 -1.97
C SER A 201 -19.83 8.31 -3.31
N PHE A 202 -20.17 7.62 -4.38
CA PHE A 202 -20.34 8.18 -5.73
C PHE A 202 -21.39 9.30 -5.72
N ILE A 203 -22.59 9.02 -5.20
CA ILE A 203 -23.68 10.00 -5.10
C ILE A 203 -23.24 11.19 -4.24
N SER A 204 -22.58 10.96 -3.11
CA SER A 204 -22.14 12.03 -2.20
C SER A 204 -21.12 12.96 -2.85
N ILE A 205 -20.12 12.40 -3.55
CA ILE A 205 -19.13 13.19 -4.32
C ILE A 205 -19.84 13.96 -5.44
N LEU A 206 -20.73 13.31 -6.20
CA LEU A 206 -21.47 13.93 -7.30
C LEU A 206 -22.29 15.13 -6.82
N VAL A 207 -23.02 14.98 -5.71
CA VAL A 207 -23.78 16.06 -5.08
C VAL A 207 -22.85 17.21 -4.68
N CYS A 208 -21.71 16.93 -4.06
CA CYS A 208 -20.75 17.97 -3.68
C CYS A 208 -20.19 18.72 -4.90
N LEU A 209 -19.89 18.02 -5.99
CA LEU A 209 -19.42 18.62 -7.24
C LEU A 209 -20.49 19.47 -7.94
N LEU A 210 -21.74 18.99 -7.98
CA LEU A 210 -22.88 19.71 -8.54
C LEU A 210 -23.18 21.00 -7.77
N GLU A 211 -23.18 20.93 -6.43
CA GLU A 211 -23.37 22.12 -5.60
C GLU A 211 -22.23 23.13 -5.82
N ASP A 212 -20.99 22.65 -5.92
CA ASP A 212 -19.87 23.53 -6.15
C ASP A 212 -19.94 24.20 -7.53
N TYR A 213 -20.36 23.47 -8.57
CA TYR A 213 -20.62 24.00 -9.91
C TYR A 213 -21.75 25.06 -9.91
N LEU A 214 -22.87 24.79 -9.24
CA LEU A 214 -23.99 25.73 -9.13
C LEU A 214 -23.60 27.00 -8.38
N ASP A 215 -22.77 26.90 -7.34
CA ASP A 215 -22.23 28.06 -6.63
C ASP A 215 -21.33 28.92 -7.54
N ILE A 216 -20.51 28.32 -8.42
CA ILE A 216 -19.71 29.05 -9.43
C ILE A 216 -20.62 29.78 -10.43
N LYS A 217 -21.63 29.08 -10.94
CA LYS A 217 -22.56 29.66 -11.92
C LYS A 217 -23.31 30.86 -11.33
N LYS A 218 -23.78 30.75 -10.08
CA LYS A 218 -24.44 31.85 -9.36
C LYS A 218 -23.49 33.01 -9.07
N SER A 219 -22.25 32.75 -8.64
CA SER A 219 -21.28 33.82 -8.35
C SER A 219 -20.84 34.56 -9.61
N LYS A 220 -20.73 33.87 -10.75
CA LYS A 220 -20.45 34.52 -12.05
C LYS A 220 -21.61 35.43 -12.47
N ASN A 221 -22.86 34.98 -12.33
CA ASN A 221 -24.03 35.80 -12.67
C ASN A 221 -24.17 37.04 -11.77
N VAL A 222 -23.90 36.91 -10.46
CA VAL A 222 -23.91 38.05 -9.53
C VAL A 222 -22.76 39.02 -9.82
N ASN A 223 -21.55 38.53 -10.13
CA ASN A 223 -20.44 39.41 -10.51
C ASN A 223 -20.70 40.12 -11.84
N ILE A 224 -21.38 39.50 -12.80
CA ILE A 224 -21.79 40.16 -14.06
C ILE A 224 -22.84 41.24 -13.78
N LEU A 225 -23.83 40.97 -12.91
CA LEU A 225 -24.82 41.96 -12.49
C LEU A 225 -24.19 43.13 -11.73
N ASN A 226 -23.24 42.84 -10.83
CA ASN A 226 -22.53 43.85 -10.05
C ASN A 226 -21.55 44.65 -10.90
N LEU A 227 -20.88 44.04 -11.90
CA LEU A 227 -20.07 44.78 -12.89
C LEU A 227 -20.93 45.67 -13.79
N GLN A 228 -22.21 45.36 -13.97
CA GLN A 228 -23.17 46.24 -14.65
C GLN A 228 -23.66 47.39 -13.74
N LEU A 229 -23.79 47.17 -12.42
CA LEU A 229 -24.16 48.18 -11.42
C LEU A 229 -23.00 49.08 -10.96
N ASP A 230 -21.76 48.59 -10.89
CA ASP A 230 -20.58 49.38 -10.53
C ASP A 230 -20.11 50.33 -11.65
N ASN A 231 -20.62 50.13 -12.88
CA ASN A 231 -20.49 51.11 -13.96
C ASN A 231 -21.50 52.26 -13.87
N SER A 232 -22.51 52.20 -12.99
CA SER A 232 -23.45 53.30 -12.73
C SER A 232 -23.14 54.10 -11.46
N ASP A 233 -22.48 53.54 -10.44
CA ASP A 233 -22.38 54.16 -9.11
C ASP A 233 -20.95 54.36 -8.56
N ASN A 234 -19.96 54.57 -9.44
CA ASN A 234 -18.60 54.86 -9.01
C ASN A 234 -18.40 56.35 -8.67
N LYS A 235 -18.78 56.76 -7.43
CA LYS A 235 -18.15 57.94 -6.80
C LYS A 235 -18.05 58.00 -5.26
N ASN A 236 -18.66 57.11 -4.45
CA ASN A 236 -18.76 57.39 -2.99
C ASN A 236 -18.36 56.28 -1.98
N GLN A 237 -17.76 55.14 -2.37
CA GLN A 237 -17.52 54.03 -1.41
C GLN A 237 -16.07 53.78 -0.96
N GLN A 238 -15.13 54.69 -1.17
CA GLN A 238 -13.74 54.50 -0.74
C GLN A 238 -13.42 54.90 0.73
N LEU A 239 -14.37 55.44 1.50
CA LEU A 239 -14.06 56.01 2.84
C LEU A 239 -14.44 55.14 4.06
N LEU A 240 -15.07 53.97 3.90
CA LEU A 240 -15.61 53.19 5.04
C LEU A 240 -14.92 51.84 5.33
N GLN A 241 -13.90 51.44 4.58
CA GLN A 241 -13.27 50.11 4.75
C GLN A 241 -12.05 50.07 5.69
N ASN A 242 -11.58 51.21 6.23
CA ASN A 242 -10.36 51.25 7.04
C ASN A 242 -10.56 51.11 8.57
N SER A 243 -11.79 51.09 9.10
CA SER A 243 -12.02 51.05 10.57
C SER A 243 -12.23 49.64 11.16
N ASN A 244 -12.60 48.64 10.37
CA ASN A 244 -12.98 47.31 10.91
C ASN A 244 -11.85 46.28 10.96
N ASN A 245 -10.69 46.54 10.35
CA ASN A 245 -9.58 45.57 10.33
C ASN A 245 -8.67 45.64 11.56
N GLN A 246 -8.73 46.69 12.38
CA GLN A 246 -7.84 46.84 13.55
C GLN A 246 -8.36 46.12 14.81
N GLN A 247 -9.66 45.83 14.92
CA GLN A 247 -10.22 45.14 16.09
C GLN A 247 -10.16 43.60 15.99
N LEU A 248 -9.98 43.03 14.79
CA LEU A 248 -9.92 41.58 14.61
C LEU A 248 -8.53 40.98 14.89
N ASP A 249 -7.47 41.80 14.87
CA ASP A 249 -6.08 41.35 15.08
C ASP A 249 -5.67 41.30 16.56
N LEU A 250 -6.38 41.98 17.47
CA LEU A 250 -6.07 41.96 18.90
C LEU A 250 -6.69 40.78 19.66
N SER A 251 -7.81 40.21 19.19
CA SER A 251 -8.53 39.13 19.89
C SER A 251 -7.99 37.72 19.62
N PHE A 252 -7.03 37.56 18.69
CA PHE A 252 -6.39 36.26 18.39
C PHE A 252 -5.05 36.03 19.11
N LYS A 253 -4.69 36.90 20.06
CA LYS A 253 -3.39 36.88 20.76
C LYS A 253 -3.41 36.29 22.18
N ILE A 254 -4.55 35.77 22.63
CA ILE A 254 -4.70 35.17 23.97
C ILE A 254 -4.78 33.65 23.79
N ASN A 255 -3.89 32.92 24.47
CA ASN A 255 -3.67 31.46 24.43
C ASN A 255 -2.62 30.92 23.42
N LYS A 256 -1.41 31.49 23.42
CA LYS A 256 -0.21 30.73 23.03
C LYS A 256 0.81 30.78 24.15
N ALA A 257 1.20 29.60 24.65
CA ALA A 257 2.39 29.44 25.48
C ALA A 257 3.60 30.02 24.74
N HIS A 258 4.06 31.20 25.16
CA HIS A 258 5.13 31.94 24.49
C HIS A 258 6.49 31.28 24.81
N LEU A 259 6.96 30.44 23.89
CA LEU A 259 8.40 30.16 23.73
C LEU A 259 9.10 31.49 23.45
N SER A 260 10.28 31.72 24.05
CA SER A 260 11.06 32.91 23.76
C SER A 260 11.58 32.88 22.31
N GLU A 261 11.83 34.04 21.72
CA GLU A 261 12.28 34.14 20.32
C GLU A 261 13.60 33.38 20.06
N SER A 262 14.49 33.36 21.07
CA SER A 262 15.69 32.52 21.09
C SER A 262 15.39 31.02 21.04
N GLN A 263 14.38 30.55 21.77
CA GLN A 263 13.94 29.14 21.77
C GLN A 263 13.31 28.74 20.43
N ILE A 264 12.51 29.61 19.82
CA ILE A 264 11.91 29.40 18.50
C ILE A 264 13.00 29.28 17.44
N ASN A 265 14.02 30.14 17.48
CA ASN A 265 15.14 30.09 16.54
C ASN A 265 16.01 28.84 16.73
N SER A 266 16.21 28.38 17.97
CA SER A 266 16.90 27.11 18.23
C SER A 266 16.12 25.91 17.69
N LEU A 267 14.80 25.84 17.92
CA LEU A 267 13.95 24.75 17.42
C LEU A 267 13.91 24.69 15.89
N ARG A 268 13.88 25.85 15.22
CA ARG A 268 13.95 25.95 13.76
C ARG A 268 15.24 25.36 13.21
N LYS A 269 16.38 25.65 13.83
CA LYS A 269 17.69 25.09 13.41
C LYS A 269 17.70 23.57 13.55
N TYR A 270 17.22 23.03 14.67
CA TYR A 270 17.14 21.57 14.84
C TYR A 270 16.17 20.91 13.86
N PHE A 271 14.98 21.50 13.65
CA PHE A 271 14.02 20.99 12.68
C PHE A 271 14.59 21.00 11.26
N LEU A 272 15.31 22.04 10.85
CA LEU A 272 15.98 22.11 9.55
C LEU A 272 17.04 21.00 9.40
N ILE A 273 17.89 20.80 10.41
CA ILE A 273 18.93 19.77 10.37
C ILE A 273 18.29 18.38 10.28
N ILE A 274 17.28 18.11 11.12
CA ILE A 274 16.53 16.84 11.09
C ILE A 274 15.88 16.64 9.72
N PHE A 275 15.21 17.67 9.18
CA PHE A 275 14.58 17.62 7.87
C PHE A 275 15.57 17.29 6.73
N ILE A 276 16.73 17.96 6.69
CA ILE A 276 17.77 17.68 5.69
C ILE A 276 18.25 16.23 5.81
N LEU A 277 18.58 15.78 7.03
CA LEU A 277 19.07 14.42 7.26
C LEU A 277 18.02 13.36 6.88
N THR A 278 16.75 13.56 7.24
CA THR A 278 15.66 12.65 6.85
C THR A 278 15.40 12.65 5.34
N THR A 279 15.62 13.77 4.66
CA THR A 279 15.49 13.85 3.19
C THR A 279 16.59 13.04 2.52
N ILE A 280 17.84 13.21 2.96
CA ILE A 280 18.98 12.42 2.50
C ILE A 280 18.72 10.93 2.75
N LEU A 281 18.27 10.58 3.95
CA LEU A 281 17.94 9.19 4.30
C LEU A 281 16.80 8.62 3.44
N SER A 282 15.75 9.39 3.20
CA SER A 282 14.62 8.98 2.34
C SER A 282 15.07 8.71 0.91
N VAL A 283 15.88 9.60 0.32
CA VAL A 283 16.45 9.40 -1.02
C VAL A 283 17.34 8.15 -1.05
N LEU A 284 18.25 8.00 -0.07
CA LEU A 284 19.14 6.84 0.03
C LEU A 284 18.34 5.52 0.09
N ILE A 285 17.35 5.45 0.97
CA ILE A 285 16.50 4.26 1.19
C ILE A 285 15.68 3.95 -0.07
N PHE A 286 15.16 4.97 -0.75
CA PHE A 286 14.35 4.77 -1.96
C PHE A 286 15.21 4.36 -3.16
N SER A 287 16.39 4.96 -3.34
CA SER A 287 17.36 4.54 -4.35
C SER A 287 17.87 3.11 -4.12
N PHE A 288 18.10 2.75 -2.85
CA PHE A 288 18.46 1.40 -2.46
C PHE A 288 17.36 0.38 -2.82
N TYR A 289 16.11 0.70 -2.47
CA TYR A 289 14.93 -0.09 -2.85
C TYR A 289 14.87 -0.32 -4.36
N ILE A 290 14.89 0.76 -5.16
CA ILE A 290 14.85 0.67 -6.62
C ILE A 290 15.99 -0.20 -7.17
N SER A 291 17.21 0.00 -6.68
CA SER A 291 18.40 -0.74 -7.16
C SER A 291 18.29 -2.23 -6.89
N ILE A 292 17.66 -2.62 -5.79
CA ILE A 292 17.48 -4.02 -5.41
C ILE A 292 16.27 -4.64 -6.13
N THR A 293 15.21 -3.88 -6.40
CA THR A 293 14.01 -4.40 -7.10
C THR A 293 14.25 -4.68 -8.57
N ILE A 294 15.12 -3.90 -9.23
CA ILE A 294 15.38 -4.06 -10.67
C ILE A 294 16.29 -5.26 -10.96
N GLU A 295 17.13 -5.66 -10.01
CA GLU A 295 18.12 -6.69 -10.24
C GLU A 295 17.61 -8.09 -9.91
N THR A 296 17.76 -8.98 -10.88
CA THR A 296 17.48 -10.42 -10.73
C THR A 296 18.71 -11.20 -11.17
N LEU A 297 18.99 -12.33 -10.52
CA LEU A 297 20.15 -13.15 -10.82
C LEU A 297 19.77 -14.61 -11.01
N HIS A 298 20.17 -15.18 -12.15
CA HIS A 298 20.02 -16.62 -12.38
C HIS A 298 20.70 -17.46 -11.31
N PHE A 299 20.02 -18.49 -10.82
CA PHE A 299 20.56 -19.38 -9.78
C PHE A 299 21.90 -20.01 -10.21
N VAL A 300 22.02 -20.40 -11.48
CA VAL A 300 23.24 -20.96 -12.08
C VAL A 300 24.42 -19.95 -12.07
N LYS A 301 24.13 -18.64 -11.99
CA LYS A 301 25.14 -17.59 -11.91
C LYS A 301 25.54 -17.25 -10.47
N ILE A 302 24.93 -17.86 -9.46
CA ILE A 302 25.33 -17.68 -8.06
C ILE A 302 26.64 -18.47 -7.83
N PRO A 303 27.71 -17.84 -7.32
CA PRO A 303 28.95 -18.53 -7.00
C PRO A 303 28.72 -19.69 -6.03
N ASN A 304 29.50 -20.76 -6.16
CA ASN A 304 29.41 -21.97 -5.34
C ASN A 304 28.12 -22.79 -5.50
N VAL A 305 27.20 -22.38 -6.38
CA VAL A 305 26.09 -23.23 -6.81
C VAL A 305 26.61 -24.20 -7.85
N ASN A 306 26.38 -25.50 -7.61
CA ASN A 306 26.67 -26.50 -8.63
C ASN A 306 25.70 -26.29 -9.80
N SER A 307 26.24 -26.01 -10.99
CA SER A 307 25.47 -25.66 -12.19
C SER A 307 24.45 -26.73 -12.57
N ASP A 308 24.72 -27.98 -12.22
CA ASP A 308 23.88 -29.13 -12.55
C ASP A 308 22.82 -29.40 -11.47
N TYR A 309 22.89 -28.68 -10.34
CA TYR A 309 22.02 -28.94 -9.20
C TYR A 309 20.64 -28.29 -9.36
N PHE A 310 20.55 -27.02 -9.75
CA PHE A 310 19.26 -26.35 -9.95
C PHE A 310 18.84 -26.22 -11.42
N ASN A 311 19.68 -26.69 -12.34
CA ASN A 311 19.43 -26.63 -13.78
C ASN A 311 18.79 -27.94 -14.22
N GLY A 312 17.67 -27.88 -14.94
CA GLY A 312 16.92 -29.08 -15.31
C GLY A 312 16.02 -29.64 -14.22
N PHE A 313 15.88 -28.94 -13.07
CA PHE A 313 14.87 -29.34 -12.09
C PHE A 313 13.49 -29.16 -12.68
N ILE A 314 12.85 -30.30 -12.86
CA ILE A 314 11.44 -30.39 -13.11
C ILE A 314 10.78 -30.09 -11.78
N ASN A 315 10.01 -29.01 -11.70
CA ASN A 315 9.24 -28.80 -10.49
C ASN A 315 8.21 -29.93 -10.36
N GLU A 316 7.68 -30.11 -9.17
CA GLU A 316 6.28 -29.75 -9.05
C GLU A 316 5.36 -30.17 -10.24
N ASN A 317 5.15 -29.17 -11.08
CA ASN A 317 4.46 -29.07 -12.37
C ASN A 317 4.76 -30.07 -13.49
N GLY A 318 5.92 -30.74 -13.48
CA GLY A 318 6.48 -31.28 -14.72
C GLY A 318 7.15 -30.18 -15.56
N GLU A 319 7.22 -28.96 -15.04
CA GLU A 319 7.76 -27.81 -15.73
C GLU A 319 9.27 -27.75 -15.47
N ASN A 320 10.03 -27.78 -16.56
CA ASN A 320 11.46 -27.60 -16.47
C ASN A 320 11.77 -26.11 -16.28
N TYR A 321 12.16 -25.73 -15.06
CA TYR A 321 12.56 -24.36 -14.77
C TYR A 321 14.03 -24.16 -15.16
N ASN A 322 14.26 -23.89 -16.43
CA ASN A 322 15.59 -23.60 -16.97
C ASN A 322 16.08 -22.16 -16.70
N ASP A 323 15.24 -21.28 -16.14
CA ASP A 323 15.49 -19.84 -15.99
C ASP A 323 15.15 -19.32 -14.57
N ILE A 324 15.54 -20.04 -13.52
CA ILE A 324 15.23 -19.67 -12.14
C ILE A 324 16.06 -18.48 -11.70
N ARG A 325 15.38 -17.43 -11.24
CA ARG A 325 16.00 -16.18 -10.83
C ARG A 325 15.83 -15.93 -9.35
N PHE A 326 16.92 -15.54 -8.72
CA PHE A 326 16.89 -14.95 -7.40
C PHE A 326 16.46 -13.50 -7.53
N GLU A 327 15.29 -13.20 -6.98
CA GLU A 327 14.77 -11.85 -6.87
C GLU A 327 15.42 -11.17 -5.68
N GLN A 328 16.29 -10.19 -5.95
CA GLN A 328 17.11 -9.59 -4.90
C GLN A 328 16.28 -8.80 -3.89
N TRP A 329 15.10 -8.32 -4.27
CA TRP A 329 14.21 -7.59 -3.35
C TRP A 329 13.69 -8.42 -2.18
N LEU A 330 13.76 -9.75 -2.26
CA LEU A 330 13.50 -10.63 -1.13
C LEU A 330 14.48 -10.40 0.04
N LEU A 331 15.69 -9.92 -0.24
CA LEU A 331 16.67 -9.59 0.79
C LEU A 331 16.20 -8.44 1.70
N ILE A 332 15.36 -7.54 1.20
CA ILE A 332 14.96 -6.32 1.91
C ILE A 332 13.54 -6.37 2.50
N THR A 333 12.81 -7.48 2.35
CA THR A 333 11.46 -7.69 2.90
C THR A 333 11.46 -8.50 4.20
N SER A 334 12.63 -8.67 4.82
CA SER A 334 12.86 -9.68 5.85
C SER A 334 12.97 -9.13 7.28
N TYR A 335 11.90 -9.24 8.07
CA TYR A 335 11.98 -9.10 9.55
C TYR A 335 12.42 -10.42 10.21
N GLY A 336 13.47 -11.07 9.69
CA GLY A 336 13.90 -12.39 10.15
C GLY A 336 12.85 -13.49 9.96
N GLY A 337 12.72 -14.38 10.95
CA GLY A 337 11.86 -15.59 10.92
C GLY A 337 10.35 -15.33 10.93
N LEU A 338 9.89 -14.08 10.91
CA LEU A 338 8.47 -13.71 10.73
C LEU A 338 8.09 -13.80 9.24
N SER A 339 8.21 -15.01 8.68
CA SER A 339 8.20 -15.28 7.24
C SER A 339 6.86 -15.11 6.52
N ASN A 340 5.77 -14.83 7.24
CA ASN A 340 4.41 -14.94 6.70
C ASN A 340 3.73 -13.60 6.41
N LEU A 341 4.44 -12.49 6.57
CA LEU A 341 3.89 -11.17 6.28
C LEU A 341 4.13 -10.83 4.80
N ASN A 342 3.06 -10.40 4.12
CA ASN A 342 3.07 -10.01 2.71
C ASN A 342 4.20 -8.99 2.45
N GLU A 343 5.02 -9.28 1.45
CA GLU A 343 6.18 -8.47 1.05
C GLU A 343 5.81 -7.03 0.67
N GLU A 344 4.64 -6.84 0.06
CA GLU A 344 4.09 -5.52 -0.27
C GLU A 344 3.79 -4.69 0.98
N LEU A 345 3.33 -5.36 2.05
CA LEU A 345 3.07 -4.75 3.34
C LEU A 345 4.38 -4.33 4.02
N MET A 346 5.45 -5.11 3.85
CA MET A 346 6.77 -4.79 4.38
C MET A 346 7.39 -3.57 3.69
N ILE A 347 7.29 -3.52 2.37
CA ILE A 347 7.72 -2.36 1.59
C ILE A 347 6.93 -1.12 2.04
N SER A 348 5.62 -1.28 2.23
CA SER A 348 4.73 -0.19 2.60
C SER A 348 4.96 0.35 4.01
N ILE A 349 5.42 -0.48 4.94
CA ILE A 349 5.65 -0.08 6.34
C ILE A 349 7.06 0.52 6.54
N THR A 350 8.05 0.13 5.76
CA THR A 350 9.44 0.62 5.96
C THR A 350 9.81 1.78 5.04
N TYR A 351 9.43 1.75 3.76
CA TYR A 351 9.94 2.71 2.76
C TYR A 351 9.01 3.91 2.52
N PHE A 352 7.69 3.71 2.56
CA PHE A 352 6.74 4.80 2.37
C PHE A 352 6.65 5.78 3.55
N PRO A 353 6.70 5.37 4.84
CA PRO A 353 6.48 6.30 5.93
C PRO A 353 7.54 7.38 6.05
N ILE A 354 8.83 7.08 5.77
CA ILE A 354 9.87 8.11 5.77
C ILE A 354 9.69 9.11 4.63
N SER A 355 9.32 8.64 3.44
CA SER A 355 9.05 9.50 2.29
C SER A 355 7.82 10.39 2.54
N ALA A 356 6.76 9.81 3.11
CA ALA A 356 5.59 10.55 3.56
C ALA A 356 5.95 11.58 4.63
N TRP A 357 6.80 11.22 5.61
CA TRP A 357 7.25 12.14 6.64
C TRP A 357 8.06 13.30 6.04
N VAL A 358 8.99 13.04 5.13
CA VAL A 358 9.79 14.08 4.45
C VAL A 358 8.89 15.02 3.67
N LEU A 359 7.90 14.50 2.94
CA LEU A 359 6.91 15.33 2.27
C LEU A 359 6.15 16.21 3.27
N ILE A 360 5.58 15.62 4.34
CA ILE A 360 4.87 16.36 5.37
C ILE A 360 5.78 17.42 6.03
N ALA A 361 7.03 17.08 6.33
CA ALA A 361 8.00 17.97 6.95
C ALA A 361 8.45 19.11 6.01
N ALA A 362 8.65 18.85 4.71
CA ALA A 362 8.90 19.85 3.69
C ALA A 362 7.73 20.84 3.59
N PHE A 363 6.50 20.31 3.67
CA PHE A 363 5.30 21.12 3.68
C PHE A 363 5.14 21.97 4.96
N GLU A 364 5.58 21.48 6.13
CA GLU A 364 5.58 22.24 7.38
C GLU A 364 6.77 23.20 7.52
N PHE A 365 7.89 22.96 6.81
CA PHE A 365 9.05 23.83 6.81
C PHE A 365 8.68 25.27 6.40
N GLY A 366 7.80 25.42 5.40
CA GLY A 366 7.25 26.73 4.99
C GLY A 366 6.42 27.45 6.06
N LYS A 367 5.82 26.71 7.02
CA LYS A 367 5.12 27.28 8.19
C LYS A 367 6.09 27.62 9.33
N SER A 368 7.18 26.84 9.47
CA SER A 368 8.24 27.10 10.46
C SER A 368 8.89 28.46 10.26
N GLN A 369 9.05 28.91 9.01
CA GLN A 369 9.58 30.25 8.68
C GLN A 369 8.62 31.40 9.05
N LYS A 370 7.28 31.18 9.01
CA LYS A 370 6.24 32.20 9.26
C LYS A 370 5.74 32.29 10.72
N MET A 371 6.54 31.88 11.71
CA MET A 371 6.24 31.92 13.16
C MET A 371 4.94 31.21 13.64
N LYS A 372 4.39 30.27 12.86
CA LYS A 372 3.15 29.55 13.24
C LYS A 372 3.38 28.16 13.85
N PHE A 373 4.64 27.74 14.00
CA PHE A 373 5.00 26.42 14.51
C PHE A 373 4.85 26.36 16.03
N THR A 374 4.02 25.44 16.54
CA THR A 374 3.76 25.30 17.99
C THR A 374 4.64 24.20 18.59
N GLY A 375 5.01 24.32 19.87
CA GLY A 375 5.77 23.25 20.54
C GLY A 375 5.07 21.89 20.51
N GLN A 376 3.74 21.89 20.56
CA GLN A 376 2.92 20.67 20.48
C GLN A 376 2.96 20.00 19.09
N THR A 377 3.02 20.78 18.00
CA THR A 377 3.19 20.20 16.66
C THR A 377 4.57 19.57 16.54
N PHE A 378 5.62 20.28 16.96
CA PHE A 378 6.98 19.75 16.99
C PHE A 378 7.09 18.42 17.77
N PHE A 379 6.43 18.33 18.92
CA PHE A 379 6.39 17.13 19.75
C PHE A 379 5.81 15.92 19.00
N TRP A 380 4.63 16.05 18.39
CA TRP A 380 4.02 14.97 17.62
C TRP A 380 4.83 14.59 16.37
N TYR A 381 5.39 15.57 15.66
CA TYR A 381 6.28 15.32 14.53
C TYR A 381 7.50 14.48 14.93
N SER A 382 8.06 14.78 16.09
CA SER A 382 9.23 14.08 16.63
C SER A 382 8.88 12.66 17.06
N ILE A 383 7.73 12.42 17.68
CA ILE A 383 7.25 11.07 18.03
C ILE A 383 7.05 10.22 16.78
N ILE A 384 6.34 10.74 15.77
CA ILE A 384 6.10 10.02 14.52
C ILE A 384 7.44 9.70 13.84
N LEU A 385 8.37 10.66 13.81
CA LEU A 385 9.70 10.45 13.25
C LEU A 385 10.46 9.33 13.99
N LEU A 386 10.42 9.32 15.33
CA LEU A 386 11.08 8.28 16.12
C LEU A 386 10.52 6.88 15.81
N ILE A 387 9.20 6.74 15.68
CA ILE A 387 8.57 5.47 15.31
C ILE A 387 9.07 4.99 13.94
N ILE A 388 9.14 5.90 12.95
CA ILE A 388 9.64 5.59 11.61
C ILE A 388 11.12 5.19 11.66
N MET A 389 11.95 5.92 12.42
CA MET A 389 13.38 5.61 12.54
C MET A 389 13.62 4.25 13.22
N VAL A 390 12.86 3.92 14.26
CA VAL A 390 12.96 2.61 14.93
C VAL A 390 12.63 1.48 13.95
N ASN A 391 11.59 1.64 13.13
CA ASN A 391 11.24 0.66 12.10
C ASN A 391 12.39 0.44 11.11
N ILE A 392 12.98 1.53 10.60
CA ILE A 392 14.11 1.48 9.67
C ILE A 392 15.32 0.80 10.31
N ILE A 393 15.64 1.14 11.57
CA ILE A 393 16.75 0.53 12.31
C ILE A 393 16.56 -0.98 12.44
N ILE A 394 15.36 -1.41 12.83
CA ILE A 394 15.03 -2.84 12.96
C ILE A 394 15.21 -3.53 11.60
N GLN A 395 14.66 -2.96 10.53
CA GLN A 395 14.71 -3.58 9.20
C GLN A 395 16.14 -3.74 8.69
N PHE A 396 16.95 -2.68 8.75
CA PHE A 396 18.34 -2.75 8.28
C PHE A 396 19.24 -3.59 9.20
N SER A 397 18.91 -3.70 10.49
CA SER A 397 19.61 -4.63 11.39
C SER A 397 19.36 -6.09 11.00
N PHE A 398 18.13 -6.43 10.61
CA PHE A 398 17.82 -7.76 10.08
C PHE A 398 18.45 -8.01 8.70
N PHE A 399 18.45 -7.00 7.82
CA PHE A 399 19.14 -7.08 6.53
C PHE A 399 20.63 -7.39 6.67
N LEU A 400 21.31 -6.83 7.67
CA LEU A 400 22.73 -7.10 7.92
C LEU A 400 22.99 -8.46 8.59
N ASN A 401 21.96 -9.21 8.97
CA ASN A 401 22.13 -10.54 9.56
C ASN A 401 22.70 -11.51 8.50
N PRO A 402 23.83 -12.19 8.76
CA PRO A 402 24.42 -13.12 7.79
C PRO A 402 23.50 -14.27 7.39
N LYS A 403 22.52 -14.65 8.25
CA LYS A 403 21.54 -15.71 7.96
C LYS A 403 20.47 -15.27 6.95
N ILE A 404 20.39 -13.98 6.61
CA ILE A 404 19.32 -13.47 5.75
C ILE A 404 19.40 -14.05 4.34
N TYR A 405 20.61 -14.21 3.82
CA TYR A 405 20.85 -14.82 2.51
C TYR A 405 20.35 -16.27 2.47
N GLU A 406 20.56 -17.03 3.54
CA GLU A 406 20.10 -18.41 3.66
C GLU A 406 18.57 -18.49 3.77
N ILE A 407 17.98 -17.67 4.63
CA ILE A 407 16.52 -17.60 4.82
C ILE A 407 15.83 -17.23 3.50
N GLN A 408 16.34 -16.22 2.80
CA GLN A 408 15.71 -15.72 1.58
C GLN A 408 15.94 -16.62 0.39
N PHE A 409 17.13 -17.21 0.26
CA PHE A 409 17.36 -18.22 -0.76
C PHE A 409 16.44 -19.43 -0.56
N ARG A 410 16.31 -19.92 0.68
CA ARG A 410 15.40 -21.02 1.00
C ARG A 410 13.95 -20.68 0.64
N LYS A 411 13.48 -19.48 0.98
CA LYS A 411 12.13 -19.03 0.62
C LYS A 411 11.91 -18.95 -0.89
N ASN A 412 12.87 -18.35 -1.61
CA ASN A 412 12.76 -18.23 -3.06
C ASN A 412 12.80 -19.60 -3.73
N LEU A 413 13.67 -20.49 -3.25
CA LEU A 413 13.71 -21.88 -3.71
C LEU A 413 12.36 -22.60 -3.46
N PHE A 414 11.75 -22.40 -2.29
CA PHE A 414 10.47 -23.01 -1.94
C PHE A 414 9.25 -22.35 -2.58
N PHE A 415 9.44 -21.19 -3.19
CA PHE A 415 8.44 -20.57 -4.06
C PHE A 415 8.39 -21.26 -5.43
N TYR A 416 9.56 -21.63 -5.98
CA TYR A 416 9.64 -22.32 -7.27
C TYR A 416 9.45 -23.84 -7.16
N PHE A 417 9.73 -24.42 -5.99
CA PHE A 417 9.68 -25.86 -5.77
C PHE A 417 9.07 -26.22 -4.42
N GLU A 418 8.17 -27.17 -4.39
CA GLU A 418 7.62 -27.67 -3.14
C GLU A 418 8.73 -28.25 -2.23
N GLN A 419 8.76 -27.83 -0.96
CA GLN A 419 9.78 -28.24 0.00
C GLN A 419 9.87 -29.77 0.15
N ASN A 420 8.72 -30.46 0.27
CA ASN A 420 8.70 -31.91 0.44
C ASN A 420 9.20 -32.64 -0.81
N TYR A 421 8.89 -32.11 -1.99
CA TYR A 421 9.35 -32.63 -3.26
C TYR A 421 10.88 -32.53 -3.39
N LEU A 422 11.45 -31.37 -3.07
CA LEU A 422 12.91 -31.19 -3.06
C LEU A 422 13.61 -32.12 -2.07
N ILE A 423 13.05 -32.25 -0.86
CA ILE A 423 13.60 -33.14 0.18
C ILE A 423 13.57 -34.60 -0.29
N LYS A 424 12.46 -35.04 -0.90
CA LYS A 424 12.29 -36.41 -1.40
C LYS A 424 13.20 -36.71 -2.60
N THR A 425 13.41 -35.73 -3.47
CA THR A 425 14.15 -35.89 -4.73
C THR A 425 15.67 -35.84 -4.51
N VAL A 426 16.15 -35.01 -3.58
CA VAL A 426 17.59 -34.71 -3.45
C VAL A 426 18.17 -35.11 -2.08
N GLY A 427 17.32 -35.36 -1.10
CA GLY A 427 17.72 -35.61 0.28
C GLY A 427 17.92 -34.32 1.08
N GLN A 428 17.49 -34.34 2.33
CA GLN A 428 17.49 -33.15 3.21
C GLN A 428 18.89 -32.56 3.41
N ASP A 429 19.89 -33.41 3.69
CA ASP A 429 21.26 -32.96 3.99
C ASP A 429 21.92 -32.29 2.77
N THR A 430 21.71 -32.85 1.57
CA THR A 430 22.22 -32.30 0.32
C THR A 430 21.56 -30.96 -0.01
N LEU A 431 20.23 -30.87 0.19
CA LEU A 431 19.46 -29.65 0.01
C LEU A 431 19.93 -28.53 0.95
N ASP A 432 20.08 -28.84 2.23
CA ASP A 432 20.54 -27.87 3.22
C ASP A 432 21.99 -27.43 2.95
N PHE A 433 22.86 -28.34 2.50
CA PHE A 433 24.22 -28.00 2.07
C PHE A 433 24.20 -27.02 0.88
N GLN A 434 23.42 -27.30 -0.16
CA GLN A 434 23.34 -26.46 -1.36
C GLN A 434 22.70 -25.10 -1.08
N ILE A 435 21.70 -25.04 -0.20
CA ILE A 435 21.13 -23.76 0.28
C ILE A 435 22.21 -22.93 0.98
N ARG A 436 23.04 -23.54 1.83
CA ARG A 436 24.15 -22.83 2.51
C ARG A 436 25.22 -22.36 1.53
N GLN A 437 25.61 -23.17 0.56
CA GLN A 437 26.58 -22.76 -0.47
C GLN A 437 26.03 -21.62 -1.33
N SER A 438 24.77 -21.71 -1.75
CA SER A 438 24.07 -20.65 -2.48
C SER A 438 24.01 -19.36 -1.67
N ALA A 439 23.71 -19.45 -0.37
CA ALA A 439 23.70 -18.30 0.54
C ALA A 439 25.08 -17.64 0.66
N LEU A 440 26.17 -18.42 0.72
CA LEU A 440 27.53 -17.91 0.71
C LEU A 440 27.86 -17.21 -0.63
N GLY A 441 27.42 -17.80 -1.75
CA GLY A 441 27.54 -17.21 -3.07
C GLY A 441 26.84 -15.86 -3.18
N LEU A 442 25.56 -15.80 -2.78
CA LEU A 442 24.78 -14.56 -2.74
C LEU A 442 25.44 -13.51 -1.84
N LYS A 443 25.91 -13.91 -0.66
CA LYS A 443 26.64 -13.03 0.25
C LYS A 443 27.89 -12.45 -0.42
N SER A 444 28.66 -13.25 -1.16
CA SER A 444 29.87 -12.78 -1.85
C SER A 444 29.59 -11.73 -2.93
N LEU A 445 28.45 -11.85 -3.63
CA LEU A 445 28.04 -10.90 -4.66
C LEU A 445 27.48 -9.60 -4.08
N TYR A 446 26.67 -9.72 -3.03
CA TYR A 446 25.79 -8.63 -2.60
C TYR A 446 26.22 -7.93 -1.32
N ALA A 447 26.94 -8.60 -0.41
CA ALA A 447 27.34 -7.99 0.85
C ALA A 447 28.23 -6.76 0.61
N GLY A 448 29.18 -6.83 -0.32
CA GLY A 448 30.06 -5.71 -0.65
C GLY A 448 29.33 -4.51 -1.28
N LYS A 449 28.23 -4.76 -2.00
CA LYS A 449 27.45 -3.74 -2.70
C LYS A 449 26.41 -3.07 -1.80
N TYR A 450 25.70 -3.85 -0.99
CA TYR A 450 24.52 -3.38 -0.26
C TYR A 450 24.75 -3.13 1.23
N ASN A 451 25.69 -3.84 1.88
CA ASN A 451 25.97 -3.58 3.30
C ASN A 451 26.45 -2.14 3.57
N PRO A 452 27.30 -1.52 2.73
CA PRO A 452 27.68 -0.12 2.95
C PRO A 452 26.49 0.83 2.95
N VAL A 453 25.50 0.59 2.08
CA VAL A 453 24.28 1.42 2.00
C VAL A 453 23.42 1.21 3.25
N ALA A 454 23.21 -0.04 3.66
CA ALA A 454 22.47 -0.39 4.87
C ALA A 454 23.11 0.17 6.15
N ILE A 455 24.44 0.08 6.29
CA ILE A 455 25.21 0.66 7.39
C ILE A 455 25.08 2.18 7.38
N THR A 456 25.20 2.81 6.21
CA THR A 456 25.02 4.26 6.07
C THR A 456 23.61 4.70 6.50
N ALA A 457 22.57 3.96 6.09
CA ALA A 457 21.20 4.20 6.50
C ALA A 457 21.02 4.07 8.01
N LEU A 458 21.59 3.02 8.63
CA LEU A 458 21.58 2.84 10.09
C LEU A 458 22.25 4.00 10.83
N VAL A 459 23.45 4.40 10.41
CA VAL A 459 24.19 5.52 11.02
C VAL A 459 23.38 6.82 10.93
N LEU A 460 22.81 7.11 9.76
CA LEU A 460 21.94 8.28 9.56
C LEU A 460 20.68 8.21 10.41
N SER A 461 20.00 7.06 10.49
CA SER A 461 18.82 6.87 11.33
C SER A 461 19.14 7.07 12.81
N SER A 462 20.25 6.49 13.31
CA SER A 462 20.69 6.68 14.69
C SER A 462 21.02 8.14 14.99
N LEU A 463 21.68 8.85 14.07
CA LEU A 463 21.97 10.27 14.22
C LEU A 463 20.68 11.11 14.28
N ILE A 464 19.70 10.81 13.43
CA ILE A 464 18.38 11.46 13.43
C ILE A 464 17.65 11.21 14.76
N VAL A 465 17.69 9.98 15.29
CA VAL A 465 17.11 9.64 16.60
C VAL A 465 17.75 10.47 17.72
N ILE A 466 19.09 10.51 17.77
CA ILE A 466 19.83 11.28 18.78
C ILE A 466 19.46 12.77 18.71
N LEU A 467 19.45 13.36 17.51
CA LEU A 467 19.11 14.77 17.30
C LEU A 467 17.65 15.08 17.65
N THR A 468 16.74 14.19 17.31
CA THR A 468 15.31 14.32 17.62
C THR A 468 15.08 14.25 19.13
N PHE A 469 15.72 13.29 19.81
CA PHE A 469 15.64 13.14 21.26
C PHE A 469 16.26 14.34 21.99
N TYR A 470 17.45 14.78 21.57
CA TYR A 470 18.10 15.97 22.10
C TYR A 470 17.22 17.22 21.94
N SER A 471 16.59 17.40 20.77
CA SER A 471 15.70 18.53 20.53
C SER A 471 14.43 18.49 21.40
N LEU A 472 13.88 17.30 21.66
CA LEU A 472 12.74 17.09 22.57
C LEU A 472 13.10 17.39 24.03
N CYS A 473 14.25 16.90 24.51
CA CYS A 473 14.73 17.17 25.86
C CYS A 473 14.98 18.67 26.07
N LYS A 474 15.61 19.33 25.10
CA LYS A 474 15.87 20.78 25.16
C LYS A 474 14.58 21.61 25.14
N SER A 475 13.55 21.18 24.41
CA SER A 475 12.24 21.86 24.44
C SER A 475 11.50 21.67 25.77
N ASN A 476 11.51 20.46 26.34
CA ASN A 476 10.77 20.15 27.58
C ASN A 476 11.44 20.71 28.84
N LEU A 477 12.78 20.67 28.94
CA LEU A 477 13.52 21.29 30.06
C LEU A 477 13.27 22.80 30.15
N SER A 478 13.04 23.46 29.01
CA SER A 478 12.74 24.89 28.96
C SER A 478 11.29 25.25 29.34
N PHE A 479 10.38 24.27 29.27
CA PHE A 479 8.97 24.41 29.69
C PHE A 479 8.84 24.22 31.21
N ILE A 480 9.58 23.27 31.79
CA ILE A 480 9.59 23.01 33.24
C ILE A 480 10.24 24.18 34.02
N ARG A 481 11.33 24.76 33.50
CA ARG A 481 12.01 25.93 34.13
C ARG A 481 11.22 27.23 34.14
N LYS A 482 10.07 27.30 33.45
CA LYS A 482 9.21 28.49 33.38
C LYS A 482 7.97 28.39 34.28
N ASN A 483 7.68 27.19 34.78
CA ASN A 483 6.54 26.89 35.64
C ASN A 483 6.94 26.58 37.09
N ASN A 484 8.26 26.60 37.38
CA ASN A 484 8.86 26.72 38.71
C ASN A 484 9.56 28.07 38.76
#